data_AF-A0A819B358-F1
#
_entry.id   AF-A0A819B358-F1
#
_cell.length_a   1.000
_cell.length_b   1.000
_cell.length_c   1.000
_cell.angle_alpha   90.00
_cell.angle_beta   90.00
_cell.angle_gamma   90.00
#
_symmetry.space_group_name_H-M   'P 1'
#
loop_
_entity.id
_entity.type
_entity.pdbx_description
1 polymer ?
#
loop_
_entity_poly.entity_id
_entity_poly.type
_entity_poly.pdbx_seq_one_letter_code
_entity_poly.pdbx_strand_id
1 'polypeptide(L)'
;MLVAFIYIILSFSFFKFYDLCPLEYHVIDPQHSFCSQPYPGVIDQPITSWERVYILQMHNYERRLLRGTNIQKMYWNDDLAQIALHYARGCLYDHDKPIQRNVPKIPLSTGQNLAMGYENWTQAIQGWIEEKEHYFYGYPSARVVTHYTQMIWHSTALIGCAATICPSYGSYDMPWPFYICNYITGQLNSDFHRPYDQGFDDQPLHDCQGKICLYNGTLDLNTCECRCSTYANGLQCERLNCSTLPPCPYYSSESCIAVNVPLECPRLCGLCDRYEVLKSVYGENNLAPNILAVKPTTITTTIRPALFFDCLMERKAIFDWLQIKWNTIVAPPVRELSMNKHAQLISKELTLISTTTTAIA
;
A
#
# COMPACT_ATOMS: atom_id res chain seq x y z
N MET A 1 -45.33 -46.02 -32.04
CA MET A 1 -45.33 -44.77 -31.24
C MET A 1 -44.17 -44.82 -30.26
N LEU A 2 -42.99 -44.37 -30.68
CA LEU A 2 -41.81 -44.25 -29.83
C LEU A 2 -40.78 -43.37 -30.56
N VAL A 3 -40.33 -42.34 -29.83
CA VAL A 3 -39.06 -41.60 -29.94
C VAL A 3 -38.77 -40.81 -31.21
N ALA A 4 -38.97 -39.49 -31.12
CA ALA A 4 -38.21 -38.49 -31.88
C ALA A 4 -38.01 -37.23 -31.02
N PHE A 5 -37.26 -37.37 -29.93
CA PHE A 5 -36.60 -36.23 -29.27
C PHE A 5 -35.12 -36.31 -29.64
N ILE A 6 -34.74 -35.62 -30.71
CA ILE A 6 -33.33 -35.52 -31.12
C ILE A 6 -32.96 -34.04 -31.25
N TYR A 7 -32.24 -33.59 -30.23
CA TYR A 7 -31.09 -32.68 -30.29
C TYR A 7 -31.29 -31.30 -30.94
N ILE A 8 -31.91 -30.38 -30.19
CA ILE A 8 -31.42 -29.00 -30.14
C ILE A 8 -30.38 -28.97 -29.01
N ILE A 9 -29.13 -29.34 -29.32
CA ILE A 9 -28.02 -28.92 -28.47
C ILE A 9 -28.00 -27.40 -28.59
N LEU A 10 -28.46 -26.76 -27.51
CA LEU A 10 -28.06 -25.42 -27.17
C LEU A 10 -26.54 -25.39 -27.20
N SER A 11 -25.95 -24.92 -28.30
CA SER A 11 -24.66 -24.27 -28.25
C SER A 11 -24.86 -22.95 -27.51
N PHE A 12 -25.15 -23.04 -26.21
CA PHE A 12 -24.58 -22.09 -25.27
C PHE A 12 -23.08 -22.37 -25.34
N SER A 13 -22.44 -21.83 -26.37
CA SER A 13 -21.05 -21.46 -26.28
C SER A 13 -20.92 -20.82 -24.93
N PHE A 14 -20.14 -21.45 -24.06
CA PHE A 14 -19.63 -20.83 -22.85
C PHE A 14 -18.97 -19.54 -23.31
N PHE A 15 -19.72 -18.44 -23.36
CA PHE A 15 -19.17 -17.14 -23.10
C PHE A 15 -18.63 -17.30 -21.69
N LYS A 16 -17.34 -17.69 -21.61
CA LYS A 16 -16.55 -17.36 -20.45
C LYS A 16 -16.85 -15.90 -20.23
N PHE A 17 -17.51 -15.58 -19.12
CA PHE A 17 -17.46 -14.23 -18.58
C PHE A 17 -15.97 -13.98 -18.33
N TYR A 18 -15.27 -13.54 -19.36
CA TYR A 18 -14.11 -12.70 -19.16
C TYR A 18 -14.71 -11.47 -18.50
N ASP A 19 -14.43 -11.30 -17.20
CA ASP A 19 -14.91 -10.14 -16.46
C ASP A 19 -14.57 -8.90 -17.27
N LEU A 20 -15.59 -8.23 -17.80
CA LEU A 20 -15.38 -6.94 -18.44
C LEU A 20 -14.71 -6.04 -17.41
N CYS A 21 -13.60 -5.42 -17.80
CA CYS A 21 -12.94 -4.34 -17.08
C CYS A 21 -14.02 -3.41 -16.49
N PRO A 22 -14.15 -3.29 -15.15
CA PRO A 22 -15.19 -2.47 -14.57
C PRO A 22 -15.05 -1.02 -15.03
N LEU A 23 -16.19 -0.37 -15.27
CA LEU A 23 -16.23 0.93 -15.95
C LEU A 23 -15.42 2.00 -15.21
N GLU A 24 -15.41 1.94 -13.88
CA GLU A 24 -14.64 2.82 -13.00
C GLU A 24 -13.12 2.75 -13.22
N TYR A 25 -12.57 1.59 -13.63
CA TYR A 25 -11.17 1.43 -13.96
C TYR A 25 -10.91 1.73 -15.43
N HIS A 26 -11.84 1.31 -16.31
CA HIS A 26 -11.74 1.53 -17.75
C HIS A 26 -11.66 3.01 -18.13
N VAL A 27 -12.42 3.88 -17.44
CA VAL A 27 -12.43 5.33 -17.70
C VAL A 27 -11.13 6.03 -17.27
N ILE A 28 -10.34 5.40 -16.39
CA ILE A 28 -9.01 5.90 -16.01
C ILE A 28 -8.04 5.63 -17.16
N ASP A 29 -7.94 4.35 -17.54
CA ASP A 29 -7.12 3.87 -18.64
C ASP A 29 -7.72 2.55 -19.19
N PRO A 30 -7.94 2.40 -20.51
CA PRO A 30 -8.44 1.14 -21.06
C PRO A 30 -7.54 -0.07 -20.82
N GLN A 31 -6.25 0.15 -20.56
CA GLN A 31 -5.24 -0.83 -20.17
C GLN A 31 -4.90 -0.72 -18.68
N HIS A 32 -5.84 -0.24 -17.85
CA HIS A 32 -5.67 -0.19 -16.40
C HIS A 32 -5.30 -1.58 -15.86
N SER A 33 -4.41 -1.64 -14.86
CA SER A 33 -3.82 -2.87 -14.36
C SER A 33 -4.84 -3.82 -13.73
N PHE A 34 -5.94 -3.28 -13.19
CA PHE A 34 -7.10 -4.07 -12.75
C PHE A 34 -7.73 -4.90 -13.90
N CYS A 35 -7.58 -4.43 -15.13
CA CYS A 35 -8.18 -5.03 -16.33
C CYS A 35 -7.21 -5.98 -17.07
N SER A 36 -6.00 -6.13 -16.55
CA SER A 36 -5.01 -7.07 -17.07
C SER A 36 -5.50 -8.51 -17.00
N GLN A 37 -5.21 -9.28 -18.04
CA GLN A 37 -5.51 -10.70 -18.06
C GLN A 37 -4.44 -11.48 -17.30
N PRO A 38 -4.82 -12.50 -16.50
CA PRO A 38 -3.85 -13.30 -15.76
C PRO A 38 -3.02 -14.16 -16.72
N TYR A 39 -1.73 -14.28 -16.44
CA TYR A 39 -0.84 -15.22 -17.12
C TYR A 39 -1.29 -16.67 -16.82
N PRO A 40 -1.27 -17.59 -17.80
CA PRO A 40 -1.70 -18.97 -17.57
C PRO A 40 -0.87 -19.66 -16.49
N GLY A 41 -1.53 -20.25 -15.49
CA GLY A 41 -0.87 -21.03 -14.44
C GLY A 41 -0.32 -20.20 -13.26
N VAL A 42 -0.66 -18.92 -13.16
CA VAL A 42 -0.34 -18.12 -11.97
C VAL A 42 -1.03 -18.65 -10.72
N ILE A 43 -0.34 -18.53 -9.60
CA ILE A 43 -0.85 -18.91 -8.28
C ILE A 43 -0.80 -17.68 -7.40
N ASP A 44 -1.99 -17.13 -7.11
CA ASP A 44 -2.12 -16.05 -6.12
C ASP A 44 -1.52 -16.50 -4.78
N GLN A 45 -0.80 -15.60 -4.12
CA GLN A 45 -0.33 -15.78 -2.75
C GLN A 45 -1.11 -14.81 -1.86
N PRO A 46 -2.23 -15.24 -1.26
CA PRO A 46 -3.03 -14.38 -0.40
C PRO A 46 -2.20 -13.85 0.76
N ILE A 47 -2.22 -12.54 0.96
CA ILE A 47 -1.57 -11.91 2.11
C ILE A 47 -2.31 -12.33 3.38
N THR A 48 -1.60 -12.98 4.29
CA THR A 48 -2.11 -13.33 5.61
C THR A 48 -2.30 -12.09 6.47
N SER A 49 -3.14 -12.19 7.51
CA SER A 49 -3.33 -11.09 8.47
C SER A 49 -2.02 -10.63 9.11
N TRP A 50 -1.10 -11.58 9.37
CA TRP A 50 0.21 -11.27 9.93
C TRP A 50 1.10 -10.53 8.92
N GLU A 51 1.16 -10.97 7.66
CA GLU A 51 1.95 -10.28 6.63
C GLU A 51 1.45 -8.85 6.39
N ARG A 52 0.12 -8.65 6.34
CA ARG A 52 -0.49 -7.32 6.25
C ARG A 52 -0.03 -6.42 7.40
N VAL A 53 -0.07 -6.93 8.63
CA VAL A 53 0.38 -6.20 9.82
C VAL A 53 1.89 -5.92 9.74
N TYR A 54 2.70 -6.92 9.40
CA TYR A 54 4.15 -6.80 9.29
C TYR A 54 4.56 -5.74 8.26
N ILE A 55 4.01 -5.81 7.04
CA ILE A 55 4.27 -4.84 5.97
C ILE A 55 3.98 -3.43 6.49
N LEU A 56 2.79 -3.20 7.04
CA LEU A 56 2.37 -1.88 7.51
C LEU A 56 3.21 -1.38 8.70
N GLN A 57 3.54 -2.27 9.62
CA GLN A 57 4.36 -1.97 10.80
C GLN A 57 5.78 -1.57 10.41
N MET A 58 6.42 -2.30 9.50
CA MET A 58 7.78 -1.99 9.07
C MET A 58 7.86 -0.64 8.32
N HIS A 59 6.87 -0.33 7.48
CA HIS A 59 6.77 0.99 6.85
C HIS A 59 6.64 2.10 7.90
N ASN A 60 5.71 1.96 8.84
CA ASN A 60 5.51 2.96 9.88
C ASN A 60 6.65 3.04 10.90
N TYR A 61 7.38 1.95 11.12
CA TYR A 61 8.56 1.91 11.98
C TYR A 61 9.69 2.76 11.38
N GLU A 62 10.07 2.51 10.12
CA GLU A 62 11.12 3.30 9.45
C GLU A 62 10.76 4.78 9.37
N ARG A 63 9.48 5.11 9.15
CA ARG A 63 8.98 6.50 9.17
C ARG A 63 9.16 7.20 10.51
N ARG A 64 8.92 6.50 11.62
CA ARG A 64 9.08 7.05 12.99
C ARG A 64 10.53 7.33 13.37
N LEU A 65 11.49 6.69 12.70
CA LEU A 65 12.92 6.91 12.97
C LEU A 65 13.45 8.21 12.34
N LEU A 66 12.68 8.81 11.43
CA LEU A 66 13.07 10.02 10.73
C LEU A 66 12.97 11.25 11.63
N ARG A 67 13.82 12.23 11.36
CA ARG A 67 13.68 13.60 11.89
C ARG A 67 12.96 14.47 10.87
N GLY A 68 11.65 14.31 10.78
CA GLY A 68 10.83 15.08 9.86
C GLY A 68 9.55 15.64 10.47
N THR A 69 9.03 16.71 9.89
CA THR A 69 7.90 17.50 10.44
C THR A 69 6.58 17.29 9.70
N ASN A 70 6.58 16.47 8.64
CA ASN A 70 5.43 16.32 7.74
C ASN A 70 5.11 14.85 7.41
N ILE A 71 5.52 13.92 8.28
CA ILE A 71 5.46 12.48 8.01
C ILE A 71 4.11 11.92 8.48
N GLN A 72 3.30 11.47 7.53
CA GLN A 72 1.99 10.88 7.82
C GLN A 72 2.09 9.39 8.17
N LYS A 73 1.26 8.88 9.09
CA LYS A 73 1.11 7.44 9.33
C LYS A 73 0.43 6.76 8.14
N MET A 74 1.01 5.65 7.67
CA MET A 74 0.42 4.82 6.62
C MET A 74 -0.66 3.89 7.15
N TYR A 75 -1.67 3.64 6.31
CA TYR A 75 -2.78 2.71 6.53
C TYR A 75 -2.94 1.76 5.35
N TRP A 76 -3.49 0.57 5.62
CA TRP A 76 -3.79 -0.39 4.56
C TRP A 76 -5.00 0.05 3.72
N ASN A 77 -4.96 -0.18 2.42
CA ASN A 77 -6.06 0.05 1.50
C ASN A 77 -6.27 -1.17 0.58
N ASP A 78 -7.48 -1.72 0.61
CA ASP A 78 -7.81 -2.94 -0.14
C ASP A 78 -7.98 -2.70 -1.65
N ASP A 79 -8.32 -1.49 -2.08
CA ASP A 79 -8.38 -1.16 -3.52
C ASP A 79 -6.98 -1.19 -4.14
N LEU A 80 -5.98 -0.62 -3.46
CA LEU A 80 -4.57 -0.71 -3.85
C LEU A 80 -4.07 -2.16 -3.91
N ALA A 81 -4.45 -2.97 -2.91
CA ALA A 81 -4.08 -4.39 -2.86
C ALA A 81 -4.70 -5.20 -4.01
N GLN A 82 -5.96 -4.92 -4.36
CA GLN A 82 -6.62 -5.56 -5.49
C GLN A 82 -5.98 -5.16 -6.83
N ILE A 83 -5.69 -3.87 -7.04
CA ILE A 83 -4.98 -3.41 -8.23
C ILE A 83 -3.60 -4.08 -8.34
N ALA A 84 -2.86 -4.15 -7.23
CA ALA A 84 -1.56 -4.84 -7.16
C ALA A 84 -1.68 -6.32 -7.52
N LEU A 85 -2.73 -7.01 -7.04
CA LEU A 85 -2.97 -8.43 -7.34
C LEU A 85 -3.27 -8.67 -8.82
N HIS A 86 -4.16 -7.86 -9.41
CA HIS A 86 -4.47 -7.95 -10.83
C HIS A 86 -3.24 -7.70 -11.70
N TYR A 87 -2.36 -6.77 -11.29
CA TYR A 87 -1.11 -6.54 -11.99
C TYR A 87 -0.10 -7.69 -11.82
N ALA A 88 0.07 -8.19 -10.60
CA ALA A 88 0.99 -9.28 -10.28
C ALA A 88 0.69 -10.56 -11.08
N ARG A 89 -0.59 -10.85 -11.33
CA ARG A 89 -1.03 -11.95 -12.19
C ARG A 89 -0.56 -11.84 -13.64
N GLY A 90 -0.16 -10.66 -14.11
CA GLY A 90 0.40 -10.48 -15.45
C GLY A 90 1.82 -11.02 -15.62
N CYS A 91 2.55 -11.24 -14.52
CA CYS A 91 3.92 -11.80 -14.53
C CYS A 91 4.90 -11.04 -15.44
N LEU A 92 4.79 -9.71 -15.48
CA LEU A 92 5.61 -8.86 -16.35
C LEU A 92 6.95 -8.44 -15.71
N TYR A 93 7.07 -8.51 -14.38
CA TYR A 93 8.28 -8.14 -13.62
C TYR A 93 8.83 -6.74 -13.92
N ASP A 94 7.95 -5.82 -14.31
CA ASP A 94 8.26 -4.42 -14.55
C ASP A 94 7.13 -3.55 -13.97
N HIS A 95 7.35 -2.26 -13.82
CA HIS A 95 6.31 -1.33 -13.38
C HIS A 95 5.26 -1.14 -14.48
N ASP A 96 3.99 -1.10 -14.07
CA ASP A 96 2.92 -0.58 -14.93
C ASP A 96 3.08 0.94 -15.16
N LYS A 97 2.29 1.51 -16.07
CA LYS A 97 2.26 2.98 -16.19
C LYS A 97 1.59 3.58 -14.94
N PRO A 98 2.05 4.74 -14.44
CA PRO A 98 1.45 5.38 -13.26
C PRO A 98 -0.07 5.49 -13.29
N ILE A 99 -0.65 5.86 -14.43
CA ILE A 99 -2.10 6.00 -14.60
C ILE A 99 -2.86 4.65 -14.49
N GLN A 100 -2.21 3.54 -14.82
CA GLN A 100 -2.81 2.20 -14.85
C GLN A 100 -2.97 1.58 -13.46
N ARG A 101 -2.34 2.17 -12.43
CA ARG A 101 -2.47 1.74 -11.03
C ARG A 101 -3.27 2.69 -10.15
N ASN A 102 -3.93 3.68 -10.74
CA ASN A 102 -4.70 4.66 -9.97
C ASN A 102 -6.01 4.07 -9.44
N VAL A 103 -6.37 4.41 -8.21
CA VAL A 103 -7.65 4.02 -7.62
C VAL A 103 -8.76 4.96 -8.14
N PRO A 104 -9.90 4.45 -8.64
CA PRO A 104 -10.95 5.29 -9.26
C PRO A 104 -11.40 6.50 -8.44
N LYS A 105 -11.64 6.31 -7.13
CA LYS A 105 -12.06 7.38 -6.22
C LYS A 105 -10.91 8.25 -5.70
N ILE A 106 -9.67 7.99 -6.11
CA ILE A 106 -8.48 8.68 -5.63
C ILE A 106 -7.64 9.14 -6.83
N PRO A 107 -7.92 10.34 -7.37
CA PRO A 107 -7.23 10.89 -8.53
C PRO A 107 -5.86 11.49 -8.17
N LEU A 108 -5.09 10.77 -7.36
CA LEU A 108 -3.74 11.13 -6.95
C LEU A 108 -2.72 10.17 -7.58
N SER A 109 -1.47 10.59 -7.63
CA SER A 109 -0.38 9.71 -8.07
C SER A 109 -0.27 8.47 -7.20
N THR A 110 -0.23 7.30 -7.83
CA THR A 110 0.02 6.03 -7.15
C THR A 110 1.47 5.58 -7.40
N GLY A 111 2.24 5.38 -6.33
CA GLY A 111 3.60 4.83 -6.36
C GLY A 111 3.59 3.31 -6.35
N GLN A 112 4.72 2.68 -6.61
CA GLN A 112 4.84 1.22 -6.62
C GLN A 112 6.25 0.78 -6.24
N ASN A 113 6.36 -0.22 -5.37
CA ASN A 113 7.58 -0.99 -5.13
C ASN A 113 7.35 -2.43 -5.60
N LEU A 114 8.38 -2.99 -6.22
CA LEU A 114 8.40 -4.37 -6.70
C LEU A 114 9.49 -5.14 -5.97
N ALA A 115 9.28 -6.44 -5.75
CA ALA A 115 10.34 -7.32 -5.30
C ALA A 115 10.21 -8.72 -5.94
N MET A 116 11.36 -9.36 -6.14
CA MET A 116 11.48 -10.71 -6.69
C MET A 116 12.73 -11.39 -6.11
N GLY A 117 12.77 -12.71 -6.13
CA GLY A 117 13.92 -13.48 -5.60
C GLY A 117 13.95 -13.59 -4.07
N TYR A 118 12.84 -13.29 -3.41
CA TYR A 118 12.67 -13.43 -1.97
C TYR A 118 11.69 -14.56 -1.65
N GLU A 119 11.91 -15.25 -0.54
CA GLU A 119 11.07 -16.40 -0.16
C GLU A 119 9.73 -15.99 0.46
N ASN A 120 9.69 -14.82 1.09
CA ASN A 120 8.53 -14.32 1.83
C ASN A 120 8.55 -12.78 1.93
N TRP A 121 7.42 -12.21 2.36
CA TRP A 121 7.27 -10.77 2.56
C TRP A 121 8.28 -10.16 3.53
N THR A 122 8.73 -10.91 4.56
CA THR A 122 9.74 -10.41 5.51
C THR A 122 11.03 -10.08 4.80
N GLN A 123 11.53 -11.00 3.96
CA GLN A 123 12.75 -10.77 3.19
C GLN A 123 12.56 -9.67 2.14
N ALA A 124 11.42 -9.63 1.44
CA ALA A 124 11.13 -8.60 0.43
C ALA A 124 11.11 -7.18 1.04
N ILE A 125 10.40 -6.99 2.16
CA ILE A 125 10.33 -5.71 2.87
C ILE A 125 11.70 -5.33 3.44
N GLN A 126 12.42 -6.29 4.01
CA GLN A 126 13.76 -6.06 4.53
C GLN A 126 14.74 -5.64 3.42
N GLY A 127 14.63 -6.22 2.22
CA GLY A 127 15.41 -5.81 1.05
C GLY A 127 15.18 -4.35 0.66
N TRP A 128 13.92 -3.87 0.70
CA TRP A 128 13.63 -2.45 0.49
C TRP A 128 14.18 -1.56 1.62
N ILE A 129 14.16 -2.03 2.87
CA ILE A 129 14.70 -1.28 4.02
C ILE A 129 16.22 -1.15 3.93
N GLU A 130 16.93 -2.18 3.47
CA GLU A 130 18.39 -2.21 3.40
C GLU A 130 18.97 -1.14 2.47
N GLU A 131 18.20 -0.65 1.50
CA GLU A 131 18.65 0.48 0.66
C GLU A 131 18.97 1.74 1.47
N LYS A 132 18.46 1.86 2.70
CA LYS A 132 18.79 2.97 3.61
C LYS A 132 20.28 3.10 3.91
N GLU A 133 21.05 2.01 3.80
CA GLU A 133 22.50 2.04 3.98
C GLU A 133 23.22 2.87 2.91
N HIS A 134 22.53 3.16 1.80
CA HIS A 134 23.04 3.93 0.67
C HIS A 134 22.29 5.25 0.46
N TYR A 135 21.33 5.56 1.34
CA TYR A 135 20.52 6.75 1.27
C TYR A 135 21.09 7.85 2.16
N PHE A 136 21.29 9.02 1.57
CA PHE A 136 21.72 10.23 2.28
C PHE A 136 20.79 11.38 1.91
N TYR A 137 20.10 11.95 2.91
CA TYR A 137 19.11 13.00 2.66
C TYR A 137 19.69 14.16 1.87
N GLY A 138 19.04 14.50 0.76
CA GLY A 138 19.40 15.60 -0.13
C GLY A 138 20.59 15.33 -1.05
N TYR A 139 21.16 14.11 -1.05
CA TYR A 139 22.31 13.75 -1.88
C TYR A 139 21.97 12.61 -2.84
N PRO A 140 22.54 12.61 -4.05
CA PRO A 140 22.39 11.50 -4.98
C PRO A 140 23.04 10.22 -4.43
N SER A 141 22.41 9.08 -4.71
CA SER A 141 23.00 7.76 -4.44
C SER A 141 23.50 7.11 -5.72
N ALA A 142 24.62 6.38 -5.64
CA ALA A 142 25.12 5.54 -6.71
C ALA A 142 24.42 4.17 -6.76
N ARG A 143 23.55 3.88 -5.78
CA ARG A 143 22.78 2.63 -5.67
C ARG A 143 21.29 2.95 -5.70
N VAL A 144 20.49 1.92 -5.95
CA VAL A 144 19.03 2.04 -5.85
C VAL A 144 18.68 2.33 -4.39
N VAL A 145 17.93 3.42 -4.20
CA VAL A 145 17.39 3.85 -2.91
C VAL A 145 15.89 4.14 -2.98
N THR A 146 15.31 3.94 -4.17
CA THR A 146 13.96 4.40 -4.49
C THR A 146 12.87 3.56 -3.82
N HIS A 147 13.14 2.30 -3.48
CA HIS A 147 12.18 1.53 -2.70
C HIS A 147 12.12 2.05 -1.27
N TYR A 148 13.27 2.30 -0.65
CA TYR A 148 13.33 2.90 0.69
C TYR A 148 12.70 4.29 0.72
N THR A 149 13.03 5.18 -0.23
CA THR A 149 12.48 6.54 -0.25
C THR A 149 10.96 6.56 -0.42
N GLN A 150 10.38 5.58 -1.13
CA GLN A 150 8.94 5.40 -1.20
C GLN A 150 8.35 4.96 0.15
N MET A 151 9.02 4.07 0.88
CA MET A 151 8.59 3.68 2.23
C MET A 151 8.57 4.87 3.21
N ILE A 152 9.49 5.82 3.04
CA ILE A 152 9.61 7.00 3.92
C ILE A 152 9.03 8.29 3.32
N TRP A 153 8.30 8.20 2.20
CA TRP A 153 7.74 9.37 1.52
C TRP A 153 6.65 10.04 2.36
N HIS A 154 6.85 11.32 2.69
CA HIS A 154 6.12 12.01 3.76
C HIS A 154 4.60 11.99 3.60
N SER A 155 4.11 12.19 2.36
CA SER A 155 2.70 12.30 1.99
C SER A 155 2.05 10.95 1.63
N THR A 156 2.80 9.85 1.64
CA THR A 156 2.21 8.52 1.48
C THR A 156 1.42 8.14 2.74
N ALA A 157 0.10 8.04 2.58
CA ALA A 157 -0.87 7.73 3.62
C ALA A 157 -1.46 6.33 3.49
N LEU A 158 -1.49 5.76 2.29
CA LEU A 158 -2.11 4.46 2.02
C LEU A 158 -1.14 3.51 1.31
N ILE A 159 -1.22 2.23 1.66
CA ILE A 159 -0.48 1.13 1.04
C ILE A 159 -1.41 -0.06 0.81
N GLY A 160 -1.26 -0.74 -0.31
CA GLY A 160 -1.89 -2.04 -0.54
C GLY A 160 -0.97 -2.91 -1.39
N CYS A 161 -0.82 -4.17 -0.99
CA CYS A 161 0.14 -5.07 -1.58
C CYS A 161 -0.49 -6.39 -2.04
N ALA A 162 0.21 -7.10 -2.92
CA ALA A 162 -0.13 -8.43 -3.38
C ALA A 162 1.12 -9.22 -3.78
N ALA A 163 1.00 -10.54 -3.76
CA ALA A 163 2.04 -11.45 -4.22
C ALA A 163 1.45 -12.53 -5.12
N THR A 164 2.19 -12.95 -6.13
CA THR A 164 1.78 -14.03 -7.06
C THR A 164 3.00 -14.86 -7.45
N ILE A 165 2.86 -16.18 -7.48
CA ILE A 165 3.87 -17.08 -8.04
C ILE A 165 3.57 -17.23 -9.52
N CYS A 166 4.56 -16.92 -10.34
CA CYS A 166 4.51 -17.02 -11.80
C CYS A 166 5.19 -18.30 -12.25
N PRO A 167 4.57 -19.12 -13.11
CA PRO A 167 5.11 -20.42 -13.48
C PRO A 167 6.41 -20.33 -14.28
N SER A 168 6.63 -19.26 -15.05
CA SER A 168 7.89 -19.02 -15.76
C SER A 168 8.06 -17.54 -16.12
N TYR A 169 9.29 -17.05 -16.12
CA TYR A 169 9.66 -15.78 -16.76
C TYR A 169 10.62 -16.05 -17.93
N GLY A 170 10.14 -15.92 -19.16
CA GLY A 170 10.89 -16.32 -20.35
C GLY A 170 11.19 -17.82 -20.34
N SER A 171 12.48 -18.19 -20.21
CA SER A 171 12.94 -19.59 -20.18
C SER A 171 13.31 -20.10 -18.78
N TYR A 172 13.11 -19.29 -17.73
CA TYR A 172 13.52 -19.62 -16.37
C TYR A 172 12.30 -19.95 -15.49
N ASP A 173 12.39 -21.08 -14.79
CA ASP A 173 11.49 -21.39 -13.69
C ASP A 173 11.76 -20.41 -12.53
N MET A 174 10.73 -19.67 -12.12
CA MET A 174 10.81 -18.67 -11.06
C MET A 174 9.91 -19.10 -9.89
N PRO A 175 10.43 -19.90 -8.94
CA PRO A 175 9.63 -20.39 -7.81
C PRO A 175 9.29 -19.27 -6.81
N TRP A 176 9.94 -18.12 -6.91
CA TRP A 176 9.78 -17.01 -5.97
C TRP A 176 8.59 -16.12 -6.34
N PRO A 177 7.79 -15.66 -5.35
CA PRO A 177 6.69 -14.76 -5.62
C PRO A 177 7.16 -13.42 -6.20
N PHE A 178 6.37 -12.86 -7.10
CA PHE A 178 6.44 -11.47 -7.52
C PHE A 178 5.63 -10.63 -6.53
N TYR A 179 6.31 -9.76 -5.78
CA TYR A 179 5.72 -8.90 -4.76
C TYR A 179 5.49 -7.50 -5.30
N ILE A 180 4.31 -6.95 -5.05
CA ILE A 180 3.94 -5.59 -5.45
C ILE A 180 3.32 -4.88 -4.26
N CYS A 181 3.79 -3.68 -3.94
CA CYS A 181 3.08 -2.74 -3.07
C CYS A 181 2.80 -1.46 -3.84
N ASN A 182 1.54 -1.02 -3.87
CA ASN A 182 1.13 0.27 -4.41
C ASN A 182 0.92 1.27 -3.26
N TYR A 183 1.21 2.54 -3.51
CA TYR A 183 1.28 3.61 -2.49
C TYR A 183 0.50 4.86 -2.91
N ILE A 184 -0.28 5.46 -2.02
CA ILE A 184 -0.90 6.77 -2.25
C ILE A 184 -0.49 7.76 -1.15
N THR A 185 0.12 8.91 -1.47
CA THR A 185 0.62 9.28 -2.82
C THR A 185 1.93 8.56 -3.14
N GLY A 186 2.26 8.39 -4.42
CA GLY A 186 3.57 7.92 -4.87
C GLY A 186 4.66 8.98 -4.76
N GLN A 187 5.91 8.55 -4.65
CA GLN A 187 7.06 9.45 -4.70
C GLN A 187 7.20 10.14 -6.06
N LEU A 188 7.73 11.36 -6.06
CA LEU A 188 7.97 12.14 -7.28
C LEU A 188 9.45 12.01 -7.71
N ASN A 189 9.68 11.76 -9.00
CA ASN A 189 11.03 11.55 -9.56
C ASN A 189 11.98 12.73 -9.33
N SER A 190 11.47 13.95 -9.19
CA SER A 190 12.28 15.15 -8.98
C SER A 190 12.79 15.31 -7.55
N ASP A 191 12.22 14.60 -6.57
CA ASP A 191 12.41 14.91 -5.15
C ASP A 191 12.61 13.68 -4.25
N PHE A 192 12.87 12.50 -4.83
CA PHE A 192 13.09 11.28 -4.03
C PHE A 192 14.31 11.34 -3.10
N HIS A 193 15.25 12.28 -3.31
CA HIS A 193 16.35 12.53 -2.38
C HIS A 193 15.94 13.33 -1.14
N ARG A 194 14.78 14.00 -1.14
CA ARG A 194 14.22 14.72 0.01
C ARG A 194 12.77 14.29 0.26
N PRO A 195 12.56 13.02 0.67
CA PRO A 195 11.23 12.43 0.81
C PRO A 195 10.38 13.02 1.95
N TYR A 196 10.91 13.94 2.76
CA TYR A 196 10.24 14.59 3.87
C TYR A 196 10.90 15.93 4.22
N ASP A 197 10.20 16.77 4.98
CA ASP A 197 10.76 18.04 5.48
C ASP A 197 11.60 17.76 6.72
N GLN A 198 12.91 18.06 6.67
CA GLN A 198 13.80 17.89 7.82
C GLN A 198 13.44 18.87 8.94
N GLY A 199 13.28 18.33 10.14
CA GLY A 199 13.04 19.13 11.34
C GLY A 199 12.82 18.27 12.57
N PHE A 200 12.59 18.93 13.69
CA PHE A 200 12.17 18.25 14.91
C PHE A 200 10.67 18.46 15.09
N ASP A 201 9.96 17.37 15.33
CA ASP A 201 8.54 17.34 15.60
C ASP A 201 8.34 16.46 16.84
N ASP A 202 7.51 16.94 17.78
CA ASP A 202 7.13 16.17 18.96
C ASP A 202 6.26 14.96 18.58
N GLN A 203 5.63 15.01 17.40
CA GLN A 203 4.90 13.91 16.79
C GLN A 203 5.70 13.35 15.61
N PRO A 204 6.51 12.29 15.80
CA PRO A 204 7.32 11.72 14.71
C PRO A 204 6.47 11.08 13.59
N LEU A 205 5.17 10.88 13.84
CA LEU A 205 4.25 10.32 12.87
C LEU A 205 2.84 10.87 13.08
N HIS A 206 2.37 11.69 12.15
CA HIS A 206 1.05 12.32 12.19
C HIS A 206 -0.05 11.31 11.84
N ASP A 207 -0.94 11.02 12.79
CA ASP A 207 -1.97 9.99 12.65
C ASP A 207 -3.32 10.56 12.21
N CYS A 208 -3.45 10.82 10.91
CA CYS A 208 -4.72 11.23 10.30
C CYS A 208 -5.58 10.07 9.80
N GLN A 209 -5.40 8.85 10.33
CA GLN A 209 -6.23 7.69 10.00
C GLN A 209 -6.31 7.40 8.48
N GLY A 210 -5.20 7.63 7.75
CA GLY A 210 -5.13 7.43 6.30
C GLY A 210 -5.86 8.49 5.48
N LYS A 211 -6.32 9.59 6.10
CA LYS A 211 -7.00 10.68 5.40
C LYS A 211 -6.10 11.29 4.33
N ILE A 212 -6.67 11.45 3.15
CA ILE A 212 -6.06 12.12 2.00
C ILE A 212 -7.02 13.17 1.47
N CYS A 213 -6.47 14.28 0.99
CA CYS A 213 -7.24 15.35 0.36
C CYS A 213 -7.14 15.23 -1.16
N LEU A 214 -8.28 15.19 -1.83
CA LEU A 214 -8.39 14.97 -3.26
C LEU A 214 -8.34 16.30 -4.03
N TYR A 215 -8.19 16.22 -5.36
CA TYR A 215 -8.29 17.37 -6.27
C TYR A 215 -7.45 18.59 -5.85
N ASN A 216 -6.17 18.34 -5.56
CA ASN A 216 -5.20 19.35 -5.11
C ASN A 216 -5.55 20.02 -3.77
N GLY A 217 -6.34 19.34 -2.92
CA GLY A 217 -6.54 19.75 -1.54
C GLY A 217 -5.30 19.50 -0.68
N THR A 218 -5.12 20.31 0.37
CA THR A 218 -3.99 20.20 1.30
C THR A 218 -4.48 19.63 2.63
N LEU A 219 -3.78 18.64 3.19
CA LEU A 219 -4.03 18.10 4.51
C LEU A 219 -3.24 18.89 5.55
N ASP A 220 -3.93 19.42 6.57
CA ASP A 220 -3.28 19.88 7.79
C ASP A 220 -3.04 18.66 8.69
N LEU A 221 -1.78 18.34 8.97
CA LEU A 221 -1.41 17.15 9.74
C LEU A 221 -1.70 17.26 11.24
N ASN A 222 -1.85 18.48 11.77
CA ASN A 222 -2.15 18.69 13.19
C ASN A 222 -3.64 18.53 13.48
N THR A 223 -4.50 18.99 12.55
CA THR A 223 -5.96 18.94 12.70
C THR A 223 -6.58 17.78 11.93
N CYS A 224 -5.85 17.19 10.98
CA CYS A 224 -6.32 16.22 10.02
C CYS A 224 -7.51 16.72 9.20
N GLU A 225 -7.56 18.02 8.91
CA GLU A 225 -8.59 18.64 8.07
C GLU A 225 -8.06 18.94 6.67
N CYS A 226 -8.93 18.76 5.67
CA CYS A 226 -8.61 19.10 4.29
C CYS A 226 -9.01 20.54 3.97
N ARG A 227 -8.06 21.28 3.42
CA ARG A 227 -8.31 22.55 2.75
C ARG A 227 -8.44 22.31 1.25
N CYS A 228 -9.65 22.47 0.71
CA CYS A 228 -9.91 22.19 -0.69
C CYS A 228 -9.46 23.31 -1.63
N SER A 229 -9.16 22.92 -2.87
CA SER A 229 -9.00 23.83 -3.99
C SER A 229 -10.33 24.54 -4.30
N THR A 230 -10.28 25.64 -5.07
CA THR A 230 -11.46 26.44 -5.42
C THR A 230 -12.50 25.69 -6.27
N TYR A 231 -12.13 24.53 -6.80
CA TYR A 231 -12.95 23.70 -7.66
C TYR A 231 -13.33 22.36 -7.02
N ALA A 232 -13.07 22.17 -5.74
CA ALA A 232 -13.45 20.96 -5.01
C ALA A 232 -14.05 21.30 -3.64
N ASN A 233 -14.90 20.42 -3.12
CA ASN A 233 -15.48 20.55 -1.77
C ASN A 233 -15.77 19.17 -1.17
N GLY A 234 -16.20 19.13 0.09
CA GLY A 234 -16.34 17.89 0.86
C GLY A 234 -15.27 17.77 1.94
N LEU A 235 -15.39 16.75 2.80
CA LEU A 235 -14.47 16.57 3.94
C LEU A 235 -13.06 16.14 3.50
N GLN A 236 -12.97 15.49 2.35
CA GLN A 236 -11.73 15.09 1.69
C GLN A 236 -11.57 15.76 0.33
N CYS A 237 -12.34 16.82 0.07
CA CYS A 237 -12.42 17.47 -1.24
C CYS A 237 -12.88 16.52 -2.34
N GLU A 238 -13.73 15.55 -2.03
CA GLU A 238 -14.16 14.48 -2.93
C GLU A 238 -15.18 14.90 -4.00
N ARG A 239 -15.80 16.08 -3.85
CA ARG A 239 -16.80 16.60 -4.79
C ARG A 239 -16.18 17.66 -5.70
N LEU A 240 -16.06 17.32 -6.98
CA LEU A 240 -15.48 18.19 -8.01
C LEU A 240 -16.53 19.14 -8.60
N ASN A 241 -16.17 20.42 -8.76
CA ASN A 241 -16.94 21.42 -9.50
C ASN A 241 -16.25 21.72 -10.84
N CYS A 242 -16.72 21.04 -11.89
CA CYS A 242 -16.18 21.19 -13.24
C CYS A 242 -16.33 22.60 -13.81
N SER A 243 -17.31 23.38 -13.35
CA SER A 243 -17.57 24.73 -13.87
C SER A 243 -16.56 25.78 -13.40
N THR A 244 -15.79 25.50 -12.35
CA THR A 244 -14.82 26.44 -11.76
C THR A 244 -13.36 26.00 -11.93
N LEU A 245 -13.12 25.03 -12.80
CA LEU A 245 -11.77 24.53 -13.08
C LEU A 245 -10.84 25.61 -13.67
N PRO A 246 -9.54 25.59 -13.31
CA PRO A 246 -8.58 26.54 -13.84
C PRO A 246 -8.37 26.36 -15.36
N PRO A 247 -8.05 27.45 -16.09
CA PRO A 247 -7.60 27.34 -17.47
C PRO A 247 -6.21 26.71 -17.54
N CYS A 248 -5.88 26.10 -18.68
CA CYS A 248 -4.63 25.36 -18.86
C CYS A 248 -3.77 25.90 -20.01
N PRO A 249 -3.24 27.13 -19.91
CA PRO A 249 -2.53 27.76 -21.02
C PRO A 249 -1.17 27.13 -21.32
N TYR A 250 -0.57 26.39 -20.38
CA TYR A 250 0.80 25.86 -20.49
C TYR A 250 0.87 24.36 -20.80
N TYR A 251 -0.26 23.67 -20.92
CA TYR A 251 -0.31 22.22 -21.08
C TYR A 251 -1.01 21.81 -22.36
N SER A 252 -0.50 20.74 -22.98
CA SER A 252 -1.15 20.03 -24.08
C SER A 252 -1.68 18.68 -23.59
N SER A 253 -2.48 18.00 -24.42
CA SER A 253 -3.00 16.65 -24.12
C SER A 253 -1.90 15.66 -23.73
N GLU A 254 -0.73 15.77 -24.36
CA GLU A 254 0.42 14.88 -24.10
C GLU A 254 1.00 15.11 -22.70
N SER A 255 0.80 16.29 -22.12
CA SER A 255 1.29 16.63 -20.78
C SER A 255 0.59 15.84 -19.68
N CYS A 256 -0.61 15.31 -19.95
CA CYS A 256 -1.39 14.53 -18.98
C CYS A 256 -0.74 13.20 -18.57
N ILE A 257 0.37 12.79 -19.21
CA ILE A 257 1.18 11.65 -18.78
C ILE A 257 1.96 11.95 -17.49
N ALA A 258 2.26 13.22 -17.21
CA ALA A 258 2.95 13.61 -15.99
C ALA A 258 2.00 13.57 -14.79
N VAL A 259 2.48 13.04 -13.66
CA VAL A 259 1.65 12.71 -12.49
C VAL A 259 0.93 13.91 -11.85
N ASN A 260 1.48 15.12 -11.98
CA ASN A 260 0.93 16.35 -11.42
C ASN A 260 -0.07 17.05 -12.37
N VAL A 261 0.08 16.90 -13.69
CA VAL A 261 -0.67 17.66 -14.69
C VAL A 261 -2.18 17.40 -14.63
N PRO A 262 -2.69 16.17 -14.38
CA PRO A 262 -4.12 15.97 -14.18
C PRO A 262 -4.74 16.73 -13.00
N LEU A 263 -3.96 17.11 -11.99
CA LEU A 263 -4.43 17.92 -10.86
C LEU A 263 -4.30 19.43 -11.12
N GLU A 264 -3.27 19.84 -11.85
CA GLU A 264 -3.08 21.24 -12.26
C GLU A 264 -4.02 21.64 -13.40
N CYS A 265 -4.34 20.69 -14.27
CA CYS A 265 -5.19 20.86 -15.42
C CYS A 265 -6.26 19.75 -15.55
N PRO A 266 -7.26 19.72 -14.65
CA PRO A 266 -8.23 18.63 -14.58
C PRO A 266 -9.09 18.47 -15.83
N ARG A 267 -9.47 19.59 -16.46
CA ARG A 267 -10.35 19.56 -17.64
C ARG A 267 -9.68 18.95 -18.86
N LEU A 268 -8.44 19.35 -19.16
CA LEU A 268 -7.69 18.82 -20.31
C LEU A 268 -7.40 17.33 -20.15
N CYS A 269 -7.12 16.89 -18.91
CA CYS A 269 -6.79 15.50 -18.62
C CYS A 269 -8.01 14.63 -18.31
N GLY A 270 -9.22 15.06 -18.71
CA GLY A 270 -10.44 14.27 -18.65
C GLY A 270 -10.95 13.97 -17.24
N LEU A 271 -10.53 14.72 -16.22
CA LEU A 271 -10.90 14.44 -14.83
C LEU A 271 -12.39 14.66 -14.57
N CYS A 272 -13.02 15.60 -15.27
CA CYS A 272 -14.47 15.81 -15.22
C CYS A 272 -15.26 14.64 -15.80
N ASP A 273 -14.83 14.12 -16.94
CA ASP A 273 -15.53 13.00 -17.59
C ASP A 273 -15.43 11.75 -16.72
N ARG A 274 -14.23 11.50 -16.15
CA ARG A 274 -14.02 10.45 -15.13
C ARG A 274 -14.92 10.66 -13.92
N TYR A 275 -14.99 11.88 -13.39
CA TYR A 275 -15.82 12.20 -12.23
C TYR A 275 -17.32 11.92 -12.45
N GLU A 276 -17.86 12.26 -13.62
CA GLU A 276 -19.27 11.97 -13.95
C GLU A 276 -19.54 10.46 -14.08
N VAL A 277 -18.58 9.70 -14.64
CA VAL A 277 -18.66 8.23 -14.64
C VAL A 277 -18.66 7.69 -13.21
N LEU A 278 -17.76 8.14 -12.34
CA LEU A 278 -17.72 7.70 -10.94
C LEU A 278 -19.00 8.05 -10.18
N LYS A 279 -19.60 9.22 -10.44
CA LYS A 279 -20.91 9.59 -9.91
C LYS A 279 -21.99 8.62 -10.34
N SER A 280 -21.98 8.17 -11.59
CA SER A 280 -22.95 7.19 -12.10
C SER A 280 -22.77 5.79 -11.48
N VAL A 281 -21.54 5.39 -11.17
CA VAL A 281 -21.21 4.07 -10.60
C VAL A 281 -21.47 4.02 -9.09
N TYR A 282 -20.98 5.01 -8.33
CA TYR A 282 -21.03 4.99 -6.86
C TYR A 282 -22.14 5.85 -6.25
N GLY A 283 -22.64 6.83 -6.99
CA GLY A 283 -23.48 7.90 -6.46
C GLY A 283 -22.67 9.04 -5.82
N GLU A 284 -23.16 10.27 -5.94
CA GLU A 284 -22.44 11.49 -5.51
C GLU A 284 -22.05 11.50 -4.03
N ASN A 285 -22.86 10.89 -3.16
CA ASN A 285 -22.60 10.84 -1.72
C ASN A 285 -21.59 9.75 -1.30
N ASN A 286 -21.14 8.89 -2.22
CA ASN A 286 -20.22 7.77 -1.94
C ASN A 286 -18.87 7.89 -2.65
N LEU A 287 -18.54 9.11 -3.11
CA LEU A 287 -17.30 9.40 -3.83
C LEU A 287 -16.08 9.52 -2.89
N ALA A 288 -16.30 9.70 -1.59
CA ALA A 288 -15.23 9.64 -0.63
C ALA A 288 -14.55 8.25 -0.70
N PRO A 289 -13.22 8.18 -0.73
CA PRO A 289 -12.52 6.91 -0.75
C PRO A 289 -12.76 6.18 0.57
N ASN A 290 -12.94 4.86 0.48
CA ASN A 290 -13.10 4.02 1.67
C ASN A 290 -11.74 3.89 2.34
N ILE A 291 -11.40 4.85 3.19
CA ILE A 291 -10.25 4.75 4.09
C ILE A 291 -10.71 3.96 5.30
N LEU A 292 -11.13 2.72 5.09
CA LEU A 292 -11.39 1.82 6.21
C LEU A 292 -10.06 1.63 6.94
N ALA A 293 -9.80 2.50 7.92
CA ALA A 293 -9.23 2.06 9.17
C ALA A 293 -9.94 0.74 9.47
N VAL A 294 -9.17 -0.34 9.63
CA VAL A 294 -9.65 -1.53 10.32
C VAL A 294 -10.49 -0.98 11.46
N LYS A 295 -11.83 -1.11 11.37
CA LYS A 295 -12.70 -0.64 12.46
C LYS A 295 -12.07 -1.29 13.68
N PRO A 296 -11.68 -0.54 14.74
CA PRO A 296 -11.28 -1.20 15.96
C PRO A 296 -12.44 -2.11 16.27
N THR A 297 -12.20 -3.42 16.17
CA THR A 297 -13.20 -4.43 16.44
C THR A 297 -13.72 -4.03 17.80
N THR A 298 -14.96 -3.58 17.92
CA THR A 298 -15.51 -3.09 19.18
C THR A 298 -15.21 -4.17 20.20
N ILE A 299 -14.25 -3.89 21.09
CA ILE A 299 -13.87 -4.79 22.16
C ILE A 299 -15.02 -4.65 23.13
N THR A 300 -16.09 -5.40 22.89
CA THR A 300 -17.04 -5.73 23.94
C THR A 300 -16.19 -6.32 25.06
N THR A 301 -16.23 -5.67 26.22
CA THR A 301 -15.51 -6.02 27.44
C THR A 301 -15.82 -7.47 27.83
N THR A 302 -15.06 -8.38 27.23
CA THR A 302 -14.78 -9.73 27.65
C THR A 302 -13.38 -9.94 27.12
N ILE A 303 -12.41 -9.93 28.04
CA ILE A 303 -11.00 -10.12 27.72
C ILE A 303 -10.89 -11.47 27.01
N ARG A 304 -10.85 -11.46 25.68
CA ARG A 304 -10.48 -12.62 24.87
C ARG A 304 -8.96 -12.66 24.79
N PRO A 305 -8.33 -13.85 24.85
CA PRO A 305 -6.87 -14.02 24.76
C PRO A 305 -6.19 -13.37 23.54
N ALA A 306 -6.95 -13.02 22.49
CA ALA A 306 -6.44 -12.50 21.22
C ALA A 306 -5.79 -11.11 21.31
N LEU A 307 -6.31 -10.18 22.13
CA LEU A 307 -5.73 -8.83 22.27
C LEU A 307 -4.42 -8.83 23.05
N PHE A 308 -4.26 -9.80 23.96
CA PHE A 308 -3.00 -10.06 24.63
C PHE A 308 -1.97 -10.62 23.65
N PHE A 309 -2.41 -11.48 22.71
CA PHE A 309 -1.60 -11.98 21.61
C PHE A 309 -1.12 -10.87 20.66
N ASP A 310 -1.95 -9.89 20.31
CA ASP A 310 -1.55 -8.80 19.41
C ASP A 310 -0.42 -7.93 20.02
N CYS A 311 -0.52 -7.59 21.31
CA CYS A 311 0.55 -6.88 22.04
C CYS A 311 1.80 -7.76 22.25
N LEU A 312 1.62 -9.08 22.42
CA LEU A 312 2.73 -10.04 22.48
C LEU A 312 3.43 -10.21 21.12
N MET A 313 2.70 -10.13 20.01
CA MET A 313 3.24 -10.18 18.65
C MET A 313 4.04 -8.91 18.32
N GLU A 314 3.58 -7.73 18.77
CA GLU A 314 4.36 -6.49 18.71
C GLU A 314 5.69 -6.62 19.48
N ARG A 315 5.67 -7.20 20.69
CA ARG A 315 6.89 -7.45 21.47
C ARG A 315 7.79 -8.52 20.84
N LYS A 316 7.20 -9.56 20.23
CA LYS A 316 7.95 -10.62 19.54
C LYS A 316 8.63 -10.10 18.28
N ALA A 317 7.96 -9.26 17.47
CA ALA A 317 8.57 -8.64 16.29
C ALA A 317 9.75 -7.73 16.66
N ILE A 318 9.62 -6.95 17.74
CA ILE A 318 10.72 -6.16 18.30
C ILE A 318 11.86 -7.08 18.80
N PHE A 319 11.52 -8.19 19.47
CA PHE A 319 12.51 -9.15 19.96
C PHE A 319 13.25 -9.86 18.81
N ASP A 320 12.55 -10.31 17.78
CA ASP A 320 13.13 -10.95 16.60
C ASP A 320 14.03 -9.96 15.83
N TRP A 321 13.62 -8.69 15.71
CA TRP A 321 14.44 -7.62 15.13
C TRP A 321 15.70 -7.33 15.96
N LEU A 322 15.58 -7.24 17.29
CA LEU A 322 16.72 -7.08 18.20
C LEU A 322 17.66 -8.29 18.14
N GLN A 323 17.13 -9.50 18.00
CA GLN A 323 17.89 -10.74 17.90
C GLN A 323 18.66 -10.81 16.58
N ILE A 324 18.05 -10.40 15.46
CA ILE A 324 18.72 -10.30 14.16
C ILE A 324 19.86 -9.26 14.23
N LYS A 325 19.58 -8.05 14.74
CA LYS A 325 20.59 -7.00 14.94
C LYS A 325 21.75 -7.47 15.84
N TRP A 326 21.43 -8.14 16.96
CA TRP A 326 22.41 -8.70 17.90
C TRP A 326 23.31 -9.74 17.23
N ASN A 327 22.74 -10.62 16.40
CA ASN A 327 23.49 -11.66 15.69
C ASN A 327 24.43 -11.11 14.60
N THR A 328 24.12 -9.95 14.01
CA THR A 328 24.96 -9.27 13.02
C THR A 328 26.07 -8.40 13.61
N ILE A 329 25.94 -7.89 14.84
CA ILE A 329 26.82 -6.84 15.38
C ILE A 329 27.83 -7.38 16.42
N VAL A 330 27.54 -8.47 17.13
CA VAL A 330 28.34 -8.91 18.29
C VAL A 330 29.21 -10.14 17.98
N ALA A 331 30.53 -10.04 18.23
CA ALA A 331 31.49 -11.12 18.00
C ALA A 331 31.19 -12.39 18.86
N PRO A 332 31.46 -13.62 18.34
CA PRO A 332 31.14 -14.90 19.00
C PRO A 332 31.49 -15.04 20.49
N PRO A 333 32.66 -14.59 20.99
CA PRO A 333 33.07 -14.86 22.37
C PRO A 333 32.27 -14.10 23.44
N VAL A 334 31.55 -13.04 23.08
CA VAL A 334 30.73 -12.23 24.01
C VAL A 334 29.32 -12.85 24.19
N ARG A 335 28.95 -13.83 23.36
CA ARG A 335 27.60 -14.45 23.35
C ARG A 335 27.35 -15.35 24.57
N GLU A 336 28.36 -16.10 25.02
CA GLU A 336 28.17 -17.12 26.08
C GLU A 336 28.02 -16.54 27.50
N LEU A 337 28.56 -15.35 27.78
CA LEU A 337 28.50 -14.74 29.12
C LEU A 337 27.24 -13.89 29.38
N SER A 338 26.58 -13.37 28.33
CA SER A 338 25.40 -12.48 28.44
C SER A 338 24.06 -13.23 28.35
N MET A 339 24.00 -14.32 27.57
CA MET A 339 22.77 -15.10 27.35
C MET A 339 22.19 -15.69 28.65
N ASN A 340 23.04 -16.05 29.61
CA ASN A 340 22.61 -16.64 30.88
C ASN A 340 21.89 -15.65 31.83
N LYS A 341 22.18 -14.34 31.74
CA LYS A 341 21.50 -13.32 32.56
C LYS A 341 20.16 -12.89 31.97
N HIS A 342 20.06 -12.75 30.64
CA HIS A 342 18.83 -12.35 29.98
C HIS A 342 17.80 -13.48 29.90
N ALA A 343 18.22 -14.74 29.67
CA ALA A 343 17.33 -15.89 29.73
C ALA A 343 16.71 -16.09 31.12
N GLN A 344 17.46 -15.79 32.19
CA GLN A 344 16.95 -15.83 33.57
C GLN A 344 15.91 -14.73 33.85
N LEU A 345 16.07 -13.53 33.28
CA LEU A 345 15.09 -12.44 33.43
C LEU A 345 13.79 -12.75 32.68
N ILE A 346 13.89 -13.26 31.44
CA ILE A 346 12.72 -13.65 30.63
C ILE A 346 11.98 -14.85 31.26
N SER A 347 12.71 -15.84 31.77
CA SER A 347 12.11 -16.95 32.52
C SER A 347 11.38 -16.47 33.78
N LYS A 348 11.91 -15.46 34.49
CA LYS A 348 11.28 -14.90 35.69
C LYS A 348 10.00 -14.13 35.36
N GLU A 349 9.99 -13.36 34.26
CA GLU A 349 8.79 -12.66 33.79
C GLU A 349 7.71 -13.63 33.27
N LEU A 350 8.08 -14.66 32.51
CA LEU A 350 7.14 -15.70 32.05
C LEU A 350 6.52 -16.49 33.22
N THR A 351 7.28 -16.72 34.29
CA THR A 351 6.78 -17.39 35.50
C THR A 351 5.80 -16.49 36.26
N LEU A 352 6.10 -15.18 36.37
CA LEU A 352 5.22 -14.17 36.98
C LEU A 352 3.87 -14.05 36.24
N ILE A 353 3.92 -14.13 34.91
CA ILE A 353 2.76 -14.10 34.02
C ILE A 353 1.89 -15.36 34.20
N SER A 354 2.51 -16.54 34.33
CA SER A 354 1.76 -17.80 34.57
C SER A 354 1.00 -17.79 35.91
N THR A 355 1.58 -17.19 36.94
CA THR A 355 0.97 -17.05 38.28
C THR A 355 -0.14 -15.99 38.33
N THR A 356 -0.10 -14.98 37.45
CA THR A 356 -1.19 -13.99 37.34
C THR A 356 -2.37 -14.54 36.53
N THR A 357 -2.14 -15.39 35.53
CA THR A 357 -3.22 -16.09 34.80
C THR A 357 -3.97 -17.11 35.64
N THR A 358 -3.34 -17.75 36.63
CA THR A 358 -4.05 -18.66 37.57
C THR A 358 -4.83 -17.92 38.66
N ALA A 359 -4.51 -16.65 38.94
CA ALA A 359 -5.22 -15.83 39.92
C ALA A 359 -6.46 -15.11 39.36
N ILE A 360 -6.63 -15.10 38.04
CA ILE A 360 -7.73 -14.44 37.31
C ILE A 360 -8.71 -15.46 36.69
N ALA A 361 -8.43 -16.77 36.81
CA ALA A 361 -9.27 -17.87 36.32
C ALA A 361 -10.27 -18.36 37.38
#